data_AF-A0A7C1GPG4-F1
#
_entry.id   AF-A0A7C1GPG4-F1
#
_cell.length_a   1.000
_cell.length_b   1.000
_cell.length_c   1.000
_cell.angle_alpha   90.00
_cell.angle_beta   90.00
_cell.angle_gamma   90.00
#
_symmetry.space_group_name_H-M   'P 1'
#
loop_
_entity.id
_entity.type
_entity.pdbx_description
1 polymer ?
#
loop_
_entity_poly.entity_id
_entity_poly.type
_entity_poly.pdbx_seq_one_letter_code
_entity_poly.pdbx_strand_id
1 'polypeptide(L)'
;MEFRLPQIIAAIEKLDLSFNAVFMQSNDGGIQSSLDAFLDLFGSDRVLNHIFSLIESQAHETIELDEWLRTFGKPKGSMVGSGLYSLPSEIPNRILLTRAILSKTSSEGFSFTRRFLHAWYSQGNIHEMTMYFLGDFLGSLHRDLKNMLIDMRVEAELADKELISEAQITNIIFGGNVQNVQGDKNQVNMFPPTQS
;
A
#
# COMPACT_ATOMS: atom_id res chain seq x y z
N MET A 1 -12.73 -7.65 -14.39
CA MET A 1 -11.80 -8.71 -13.93
C MET A 1 -12.35 -9.35 -12.66
N GLU A 2 -12.09 -10.63 -12.42
CA GLU A 2 -12.54 -11.32 -11.19
C GLU A 2 -11.41 -12.18 -10.64
N PHE A 3 -11.37 -12.34 -9.32
CA PHE A 3 -10.37 -13.18 -8.65
C PHE A 3 -11.02 -14.22 -7.74
N ARG A 4 -10.45 -15.42 -7.76
CA ARG A 4 -10.84 -16.52 -6.87
C ARG A 4 -10.20 -16.36 -5.51
N LEU A 5 -10.88 -16.83 -4.47
CA LEU A 5 -10.39 -16.82 -3.10
C LEU A 5 -8.95 -17.39 -2.95
N PRO A 6 -8.58 -18.53 -3.56
CA PRO A 6 -7.20 -19.02 -3.52
C PRO A 6 -6.16 -18.06 -4.13
N GLN A 7 -6.53 -17.25 -5.12
CA GLN A 7 -5.63 -16.27 -5.72
C GLN A 7 -5.36 -15.10 -4.76
N ILE A 8 -6.39 -14.67 -4.02
CA ILE A 8 -6.28 -13.63 -3.00
C ILE A 8 -5.41 -14.12 -1.84
N ILE A 9 -5.65 -15.34 -1.36
CA ILE A 9 -4.83 -15.97 -0.29
C ILE A 9 -3.37 -16.07 -0.73
N ALA A 10 -3.11 -16.58 -1.95
CA ALA A 10 -1.76 -16.66 -2.48
C ALA A 10 -1.07 -15.29 -2.60
N ALA A 11 -1.81 -14.24 -2.96
CA ALA A 11 -1.25 -12.88 -3.02
C ALA A 11 -0.85 -12.37 -1.62
N ILE A 12 -1.65 -12.66 -0.58
CA ILE A 12 -1.31 -12.32 0.82
C ILE A 12 -0.02 -13.04 1.24
N GLU A 13 0.06 -14.35 1.00
CA GLU A 13 1.21 -15.16 1.38
C GLU A 13 2.51 -14.69 0.68
N LYS A 14 2.44 -14.40 -0.62
CA LYS A 14 3.58 -13.87 -1.37
C LYS A 14 4.01 -12.50 -0.87
N LEU A 15 3.05 -11.63 -0.56
CA LEU A 15 3.32 -10.30 -0.02
C LEU A 15 4.04 -10.39 1.34
N ASP A 16 3.53 -11.25 2.25
CA ASP A 16 4.14 -11.49 3.56
C ASP A 16 5.55 -12.09 3.43
N LEU A 17 5.71 -13.11 2.57
CA LEU A 17 6.99 -13.78 2.38
C LEU A 17 8.05 -12.82 1.80
N SER A 18 7.68 -12.03 0.79
CA SER A 18 8.59 -11.09 0.15
C SER A 18 8.94 -9.93 1.09
N PHE A 19 7.98 -9.44 1.88
CA PHE A 19 8.23 -8.43 2.91
C PHE A 19 9.24 -8.93 3.94
N ASN A 20 9.00 -10.12 4.52
CA ASN A 20 9.88 -10.71 5.52
C ASN A 20 11.28 -10.97 4.96
N ALA A 21 11.38 -11.39 3.69
CA ALA A 21 12.66 -11.66 3.04
C ALA A 21 13.62 -10.47 3.09
N VAL A 22 13.12 -9.22 2.97
CA VAL A 22 13.95 -8.00 3.05
C VAL A 22 14.59 -7.85 4.43
N PHE A 23 13.82 -8.04 5.50
CA PHE A 23 14.28 -7.84 6.88
C PHE A 23 15.05 -9.04 7.45
N MET A 24 15.05 -10.19 6.78
CA MET A 24 15.87 -11.35 7.14
C MET A 24 17.32 -11.24 6.66
N GLN A 25 17.63 -10.27 5.79
CA GLN A 25 18.97 -10.09 5.25
C GLN A 25 19.88 -9.36 6.23
N SER A 26 21.12 -9.83 6.35
CA SER A 26 22.14 -9.26 7.24
C SER A 26 23.17 -8.38 6.52
N ASN A 27 23.06 -8.25 5.20
CA ASN A 27 23.98 -7.48 4.37
C ASN A 27 23.25 -6.69 3.28
N ASP A 28 23.89 -5.60 2.88
CA ASP A 28 23.39 -4.62 1.94
C ASP A 28 22.98 -5.20 0.57
N GLY A 29 23.77 -6.13 0.02
CA GLY A 29 23.46 -6.77 -1.27
C GLY A 29 22.25 -7.71 -1.20
N GLY A 30 22.08 -8.42 -0.08
CA GLY A 30 20.91 -9.23 0.19
C GLY A 30 19.63 -8.38 0.33
N ILE A 31 19.71 -7.28 1.08
CA ILE A 31 18.61 -6.32 1.26
C ILE A 31 18.16 -5.79 -0.11
N GLN A 32 19.10 -5.35 -0.93
CA GLN A 32 18.85 -4.84 -2.28
C GLN A 32 18.13 -5.90 -3.14
N SER A 33 18.69 -7.11 -3.23
CA SER A 33 18.11 -8.19 -4.05
C SER A 33 16.70 -8.57 -3.59
N SER A 34 16.46 -8.54 -2.28
CA SER A 34 15.14 -8.84 -1.70
C SER A 34 14.14 -7.71 -1.96
N LEU A 35 14.59 -6.45 -1.92
CA LEU A 35 13.77 -5.29 -2.26
C LEU A 35 13.38 -5.33 -3.75
N ASP A 36 14.31 -5.65 -4.63
CA ASP A 36 14.06 -5.79 -6.06
C ASP A 36 12.98 -6.87 -6.32
N ALA A 37 13.13 -8.05 -5.70
CA ALA A 37 12.13 -9.12 -5.78
C ALA A 37 10.76 -8.71 -5.22
N PHE A 38 10.74 -7.94 -4.13
CA PHE A 38 9.50 -7.40 -3.55
C PHE A 38 8.80 -6.43 -4.52
N LEU A 39 9.54 -5.57 -5.21
CA LEU A 39 8.98 -4.64 -6.20
C LEU A 39 8.50 -5.37 -7.46
N ASP A 40 9.24 -6.38 -7.92
CA ASP A 40 8.88 -7.24 -9.06
C ASP A 40 7.59 -8.04 -8.79
N LEU A 41 7.27 -8.33 -7.53
CA LEU A 41 6.01 -8.99 -7.15
C LEU A 41 4.80 -8.19 -7.65
N PHE A 42 4.87 -6.86 -7.64
CA PHE A 42 3.75 -6.01 -8.05
C PHE A 42 3.44 -6.08 -9.54
N GLY A 43 4.42 -6.39 -10.39
CA GLY A 43 4.18 -6.62 -11.82
C GLY A 43 3.83 -8.08 -12.15
N SER A 44 4.30 -9.03 -11.34
CA SER A 44 4.20 -10.46 -11.62
C SER A 44 3.00 -11.16 -10.98
N ASP A 45 2.54 -10.71 -9.82
CA ASP A 45 1.32 -11.24 -9.19
C ASP A 45 0.08 -10.58 -9.76
N ARG A 46 -0.88 -11.42 -10.15
CA ARG A 46 -2.05 -10.99 -10.92
C ARG A 46 -3.02 -10.14 -10.12
N VAL A 47 -3.16 -10.39 -8.81
CA VAL A 47 -4.05 -9.63 -7.91
C VAL A 47 -3.39 -8.30 -7.56
N LEU A 48 -2.12 -8.33 -7.15
CA LEU A 48 -1.37 -7.13 -6.79
C LEU A 48 -1.23 -6.18 -7.99
N ASN A 49 -0.88 -6.71 -9.17
CA ASN A 49 -0.79 -5.89 -10.39
C ASN A 49 -2.12 -5.21 -10.71
N HIS A 50 -3.25 -5.90 -10.51
CA HIS A 50 -4.56 -5.30 -10.74
C HIS A 50 -4.88 -4.19 -9.73
N ILE A 51 -4.55 -4.38 -8.45
CA ILE A 51 -4.68 -3.32 -7.43
C ILE A 51 -3.90 -2.07 -7.85
N PHE A 52 -2.62 -2.24 -8.23
CA PHE A 52 -1.79 -1.13 -8.69
C PHE A 52 -2.35 -0.48 -9.96
N SER A 53 -2.77 -1.28 -10.94
CA SER A 53 -3.38 -0.77 -12.17
C SER A 53 -4.63 0.06 -11.89
N LEU A 54 -5.49 -0.37 -10.94
CA LEU A 54 -6.67 0.39 -10.53
C LEU A 54 -6.27 1.71 -9.87
N ILE A 55 -5.36 1.67 -8.90
CA ILE A 55 -4.86 2.87 -8.20
C ILE A 55 -4.27 3.87 -9.20
N GLU A 56 -3.41 3.42 -10.12
CA GLU A 56 -2.79 4.29 -11.14
C GLU A 56 -3.83 4.88 -12.10
N SER A 57 -4.82 4.09 -12.52
CA SER A 57 -5.86 4.55 -13.46
C SER A 57 -6.81 5.61 -12.88
N GLN A 58 -6.94 5.67 -11.55
CA GLN A 58 -7.85 6.60 -10.86
C GLN A 58 -7.13 7.67 -10.04
N ALA A 59 -5.79 7.69 -10.03
CA ALA A 59 -5.02 8.73 -9.38
C ALA A 59 -5.29 10.07 -10.07
N HIS A 60 -6.10 10.93 -9.44
CA HIS A 60 -6.43 12.26 -9.96
C HIS A 60 -5.23 13.20 -9.97
N GLU A 61 -4.27 12.99 -9.06
CA GLU A 61 -3.01 13.73 -9.00
C GLU A 61 -1.84 12.77 -9.10
N THR A 62 -0.94 13.01 -10.06
CA THR A 62 0.33 12.30 -10.11
C THR A 62 1.18 12.81 -8.96
N ILE A 63 1.62 11.90 -8.09
CA ILE A 63 2.56 12.26 -7.02
C ILE A 63 3.91 12.55 -7.67
N GLU A 64 4.21 13.83 -7.85
CA GLU A 64 5.50 14.30 -8.30
C GLU A 64 6.55 14.05 -7.22
N LEU A 65 7.22 12.90 -7.31
CA LEU A 65 8.17 12.44 -6.31
C LEU A 65 9.20 13.54 -6.00
N ASP A 66 9.82 14.15 -7.01
CA ASP A 66 10.85 15.17 -6.80
C ASP A 66 10.31 16.43 -6.09
N GLU A 67 9.05 16.80 -6.33
CA GLU A 67 8.39 17.89 -5.61
C GLU A 67 8.12 17.52 -4.15
N TRP A 68 7.64 16.29 -3.90
CA TRP A 68 7.46 15.78 -2.55
C TRP A 68 8.80 15.75 -1.80
N LEU A 69 9.87 15.26 -2.44
CA LEU A 69 11.23 15.25 -1.92
C LEU A 69 11.75 16.65 -1.57
N ARG A 70 11.52 17.63 -2.45
CA ARG A 70 11.92 19.03 -2.20
C ARG A 70 11.18 19.64 -1.02
N THR A 71 9.91 19.26 -0.83
CA THR A 71 9.03 19.81 0.20
C THR A 71 9.33 19.20 1.57
N PHE A 72 9.58 17.89 1.63
CA PHE A 72 9.71 17.14 2.88
C PHE A 72 11.15 16.70 3.21
N GLY A 73 12.08 16.68 2.24
CA GLY A 73 13.47 16.23 2.40
C GLY A 73 14.46 17.28 2.92
N LYS A 74 14.01 18.32 3.63
CA LYS A 74 14.91 19.39 4.11
C LYS A 74 15.62 19.00 5.42
N PRO A 75 16.91 19.38 5.60
CA PRO A 75 17.64 19.12 6.84
C PRO A 75 16.99 19.76 8.06
N LYS A 76 17.13 19.12 9.22
CA LYS A 76 16.67 19.62 10.52
C LYS A 76 17.24 21.03 10.79
N GLY A 77 16.39 22.04 10.89
CA GLY A 77 16.76 23.44 11.19
C GLY A 77 16.38 24.50 10.16
N SER A 78 15.74 24.13 9.03
CA SER A 78 15.14 25.08 8.08
C SER A 78 13.78 25.60 8.61
N MET A 79 13.58 26.92 8.68
CA MET A 79 12.35 27.55 9.22
C MET A 79 11.06 27.33 8.38
N VAL A 80 11.08 26.44 7.40
CA VAL A 80 9.92 25.74 6.83
C VAL A 80 10.35 24.29 6.64
N GLY A 81 9.64 23.34 7.26
CA GLY A 81 10.06 21.93 7.37
C GLY A 81 10.56 21.53 8.76
N SER A 82 9.77 21.76 9.81
CA SER A 82 10.07 21.38 11.20
C SER A 82 9.87 19.88 11.53
N GLY A 83 9.72 19.02 10.52
CA GLY A 83 9.97 17.57 10.66
C GLY A 83 8.87 16.73 11.32
N LEU A 84 7.60 16.93 10.95
CA LEU A 84 6.63 15.84 11.03
C LEU A 84 6.52 15.21 9.65
N TYR A 85 7.25 14.12 9.47
CA TYR A 85 7.14 13.31 8.29
C TYR A 85 5.79 12.57 8.33
N SER A 86 4.92 12.88 7.39
CA SER A 86 3.68 12.13 7.21
C SER A 86 3.58 11.66 5.78
N LEU A 87 3.35 10.35 5.63
CA LEU A 87 2.83 9.82 4.38
C LEU A 87 1.44 10.40 4.11
N PRO A 88 0.99 10.50 2.85
CA PRO A 88 -0.38 10.88 2.52
C PRO A 88 -1.39 10.07 3.34
N SER A 89 -2.47 10.71 3.79
CA SER A 89 -3.54 10.04 4.54
C SER A 89 -4.34 9.07 3.67
N GLU A 90 -4.54 9.44 2.40
CA GLU A 90 -5.22 8.61 1.42
C GLU A 90 -4.37 7.39 1.04
N ILE A 91 -4.96 6.20 1.18
CA ILE A 91 -4.25 4.93 0.98
C ILE A 91 -3.69 4.80 -0.45
N PRO A 92 -4.46 5.08 -1.53
CA PRO A 92 -3.93 4.98 -2.90
C PRO A 92 -2.69 5.87 -3.12
N ASN A 93 -2.75 7.11 -2.64
CA ASN A 93 -1.64 8.06 -2.75
C ASN A 93 -0.42 7.60 -1.94
N ARG A 94 -0.65 7.07 -0.74
CA ARG A 94 0.43 6.50 0.08
C ARG A 94 1.08 5.28 -0.58
N ILE A 95 0.30 4.39 -1.18
CA ILE A 95 0.80 3.23 -1.93
C ILE A 95 1.68 3.68 -3.12
N LEU A 96 1.22 4.66 -3.90
CA LEU A 96 1.98 5.17 -5.05
C LEU A 96 3.29 5.83 -4.61
N LEU A 97 3.24 6.70 -3.60
CA LEU A 97 4.43 7.39 -3.08
C LEU A 97 5.46 6.39 -2.51
N THR A 98 5.00 5.46 -1.66
CA THR A 98 5.89 4.47 -1.04
C THR A 98 6.53 3.58 -2.10
N ARG A 99 5.77 3.10 -3.10
CA ARG A 99 6.35 2.34 -4.23
C ARG A 99 7.35 3.18 -5.03
N ALA A 100 7.06 4.44 -5.33
CA ALA A 100 7.98 5.30 -6.08
C ALA A 100 9.30 5.52 -5.33
N ILE A 101 9.24 5.78 -4.02
CA ILE A 101 10.40 5.92 -3.14
C ILE A 101 11.21 4.62 -3.09
N LEU A 102 10.56 3.48 -2.90
CA LEU A 102 11.24 2.18 -2.85
C LEU A 102 11.84 1.80 -4.20
N SER A 103 11.18 2.12 -5.32
CA SER A 103 11.70 1.88 -6.68
C SER A 103 12.95 2.74 -6.94
N LYS A 104 12.92 4.01 -6.54
CA LYS A 104 14.09 4.89 -6.65
C LYS A 104 15.23 4.41 -5.74
N THR A 105 14.90 3.94 -4.53
CA THR A 105 15.86 3.28 -3.62
C THR A 105 16.47 2.03 -4.24
N SER A 106 15.66 1.19 -4.90
CA SER A 106 16.14 0.01 -5.60
C SER A 106 17.11 0.39 -6.74
N SER A 107 16.78 1.40 -7.54
CA SER A 107 17.62 1.81 -8.68
C SER A 107 18.91 2.55 -8.30
N GLU A 108 18.85 3.45 -7.32
CA GLU A 108 19.97 4.33 -6.91
C GLU A 108 20.71 3.80 -5.67
N GLY A 109 20.18 2.76 -5.03
CA GLY A 109 20.71 2.11 -3.83
C GLY A 109 20.84 3.06 -2.64
N PHE A 110 21.84 2.78 -1.80
CA PHE A 110 22.14 3.55 -0.59
C PHE A 110 22.42 5.04 -0.83
N SER A 111 22.79 5.43 -2.06
CA SER A 111 23.05 6.84 -2.38
C SER A 111 21.77 7.67 -2.28
N PHE A 112 20.64 7.10 -2.70
CA PHE A 112 19.33 7.70 -2.56
C PHE A 112 18.93 7.74 -1.09
N THR A 113 18.97 6.61 -0.38
CA THR A 113 18.64 6.53 1.06
C THR A 113 19.38 7.60 1.86
N ARG A 114 20.69 7.77 1.67
CA ARG A 114 21.51 8.79 2.35
C ARG A 114 21.02 10.23 2.18
N ARG A 115 20.41 10.57 1.04
CA ARG A 115 19.80 11.89 0.82
C ARG A 115 18.64 12.15 1.78
N PHE A 116 17.97 11.10 2.23
CA PHE A 116 16.88 11.16 3.21
C PHE A 116 17.35 11.02 4.64
N LEU A 117 18.41 10.24 4.88
CA LEU A 117 18.84 9.91 6.24
C LEU A 117 19.11 11.17 7.07
N HIS A 118 19.78 12.16 6.50
CA HIS A 118 20.07 13.41 7.19
C HIS A 118 18.85 14.31 7.43
N ALA A 119 17.74 14.06 6.73
CA ALA A 119 16.47 14.73 6.95
C ALA A 119 15.63 13.96 8.00
N TRP A 120 15.51 12.64 7.86
CA TRP A 120 14.61 11.77 8.65
C TRP A 120 15.17 11.28 9.99
N TYR A 121 16.45 10.91 10.04
CA TYR A 121 17.05 10.24 11.18
C TYR A 121 18.29 11.01 11.65
N SER A 122 18.22 11.55 12.87
CA SER A 122 19.29 12.41 13.38
C SER A 122 20.51 11.66 13.93
N GLN A 123 20.41 10.34 14.14
CA GLN A 123 21.44 9.51 14.79
C GLN A 123 21.34 8.04 14.31
N GLY A 124 22.44 7.30 14.35
CA GLY A 124 22.54 5.90 13.92
C GLY A 124 23.63 5.68 12.86
N ASN A 125 24.07 4.43 12.68
CA ASN A 125 24.92 4.09 11.55
C ASN A 125 24.07 3.96 10.26
N ILE A 126 24.72 3.98 9.10
CA ILE A 126 24.04 3.99 7.79
C ILE A 126 23.13 2.77 7.60
N HIS A 127 23.54 1.62 8.14
CA HIS A 127 22.77 0.39 8.06
C HIS A 127 21.49 0.47 8.91
N GLU A 128 21.60 0.87 10.18
CA GLU A 128 20.44 1.08 11.08
C GLU A 128 19.42 2.05 10.48
N MET A 129 19.90 3.17 9.96
CA MET A 129 19.07 4.18 9.33
C MET A 129 18.38 3.67 8.06
N THR A 130 19.04 2.80 7.29
CA THR A 130 18.43 2.13 6.14
C THR A 130 17.31 1.20 6.58
N MET A 131 17.52 0.45 7.66
CA MET A 131 16.49 -0.45 8.20
C MET A 131 15.27 0.31 8.73
N TYR A 132 15.45 1.49 9.35
CA TYR A 132 14.32 2.34 9.74
C TYR A 132 13.56 2.88 8.53
N PHE A 133 14.28 3.36 7.52
CA PHE A 133 13.67 3.82 6.27
C PHE A 133 12.84 2.70 5.61
N LEU A 134 13.40 1.50 5.50
CA LEU A 134 12.67 0.35 4.97
C LEU A 134 11.48 0.02 5.86
N GLY A 135 11.63 0.04 7.20
CA GLY A 135 10.53 -0.17 8.13
C GLY A 135 9.35 0.78 7.90
N ASP A 136 9.61 2.07 7.71
CA ASP A 136 8.57 3.08 7.51
C ASP A 136 7.89 2.94 6.14
N PHE A 137 8.68 2.84 5.06
CA PHE A 137 8.15 2.82 3.69
C PHE A 137 7.61 1.46 3.28
N LEU A 138 8.42 0.41 3.45
CA LEU A 138 8.03 -0.95 3.12
C LEU A 138 6.93 -1.45 4.05
N GLY A 139 7.02 -1.11 5.35
CA GLY A 139 6.00 -1.46 6.34
C GLY A 139 4.65 -0.80 6.09
N SER A 140 4.62 0.49 5.70
CA SER A 140 3.36 1.13 5.32
C SER A 140 2.75 0.48 4.08
N LEU A 141 3.55 0.26 3.04
CA LEU A 141 3.08 -0.33 1.79
C LEU A 141 2.54 -1.75 2.01
N HIS A 142 3.27 -2.57 2.76
CA HIS A 142 2.87 -3.93 3.14
C HIS A 142 1.54 -3.92 3.90
N ARG A 143 1.43 -3.11 4.96
CA ARG A 143 0.22 -3.01 5.78
C ARG A 143 -1.01 -2.62 4.95
N ASP A 144 -0.88 -1.58 4.12
CA ASP A 144 -1.99 -1.05 3.33
C ASP A 144 -2.48 -2.08 2.30
N LEU A 145 -1.56 -2.70 1.55
CA LEU A 145 -1.89 -3.76 0.59
C LEU A 145 -2.47 -5.00 1.27
N LYS A 146 -1.88 -5.42 2.40
CA LYS A 146 -2.34 -6.59 3.15
C LYS A 146 -3.77 -6.39 3.65
N ASN A 147 -4.10 -5.22 4.17
CA ASN A 147 -5.46 -4.92 4.63
C ASN A 147 -6.46 -4.99 3.46
N MET A 148 -6.14 -4.40 2.31
CA MET A 148 -7.00 -4.51 1.12
C MET A 148 -7.22 -5.98 0.70
N LEU A 149 -6.16 -6.79 0.68
CA LEU A 149 -6.27 -8.20 0.33
C LEU A 149 -7.09 -9.01 1.35
N ILE A 150 -6.96 -8.68 2.65
CA ILE A 150 -7.79 -9.27 3.71
C ILE A 150 -9.25 -8.91 3.51
N ASP A 151 -9.56 -7.65 3.22
CA ASP A 151 -10.94 -7.21 2.95
C ASP A 151 -11.51 -7.94 1.72
N MET A 152 -10.71 -8.10 0.66
CA MET A 152 -11.11 -8.87 -0.53
C MET A 152 -11.39 -10.35 -0.20
N ARG A 153 -10.55 -10.93 0.66
CA ARG A 153 -10.73 -12.30 1.14
C ARG A 153 -12.05 -12.43 1.91
N VAL A 154 -12.29 -11.54 2.87
CA VAL A 154 -13.50 -11.55 3.70
C VAL A 154 -14.75 -11.39 2.84
N GLU A 155 -14.74 -10.47 1.86
CA GLU A 155 -15.84 -10.29 0.92
C GLU A 155 -16.10 -11.54 0.07
N ALA A 156 -15.06 -12.22 -0.40
CA ALA A 156 -15.19 -13.45 -1.18
C ALA A 156 -15.74 -14.62 -0.34
N GLU A 157 -15.33 -14.72 0.93
CA GLU A 157 -15.81 -15.70 1.90
C GLU A 157 -17.28 -15.44 2.29
N LEU A 158 -17.66 -14.19 2.60
CA LEU A 158 -19.02 -13.82 3.02
C LEU A 158 -20.07 -13.93 1.90
N ALA A 159 -19.65 -13.78 0.65
CA ALA A 159 -20.57 -13.85 -0.47
C ALA A 159 -20.94 -15.29 -0.87
N ASP A 160 -20.32 -16.33 -0.28
CA ASP A 160 -20.37 -17.74 -0.73
C ASP A 160 -20.05 -17.92 -2.22
N LYS A 161 -19.36 -16.95 -2.82
CA LYS A 161 -19.07 -16.91 -4.26
C LYS A 161 -17.71 -17.51 -4.61
N GLU A 162 -16.83 -17.68 -3.63
CA GLU A 162 -15.40 -18.01 -3.82
C GLU A 162 -14.67 -17.10 -4.83
N LEU A 163 -15.29 -15.97 -5.16
CA LEU A 163 -14.94 -15.04 -6.23
C LEU A 163 -15.28 -13.62 -5.77
N ILE A 164 -14.41 -12.68 -6.12
CA ILE A 164 -14.63 -11.25 -5.95
C ILE A 164 -14.69 -10.54 -7.29
N SER A 165 -15.69 -9.68 -7.46
CA SER A 165 -15.88 -8.87 -8.67
C SER A 165 -15.04 -7.59 -8.67
N GLU A 166 -14.71 -7.06 -9.85
CA GLU A 166 -13.99 -5.79 -10.00
C GLU A 166 -14.66 -4.60 -9.28
N ALA A 167 -15.99 -4.57 -9.25
CA ALA A 167 -16.72 -3.53 -8.53
C ALA A 167 -16.46 -3.58 -7.02
N GLN A 168 -16.41 -4.77 -6.43
CA GLN A 168 -16.08 -4.94 -5.01
C GLN A 168 -14.62 -4.59 -4.74
N ILE A 169 -13.70 -5.03 -5.59
CA ILE A 169 -12.26 -4.69 -5.49
C ILE A 169 -12.08 -3.17 -5.51
N THR A 170 -12.73 -2.49 -6.47
CA THR A 170 -12.68 -1.02 -6.60
C THR A 170 -13.22 -0.35 -5.34
N ASN A 171 -14.36 -0.83 -4.82
CA ASN A 171 -14.93 -0.28 -3.58
C ASN A 171 -13.99 -0.44 -2.39
N ILE A 172 -13.30 -1.58 -2.25
CA ILE A 172 -12.31 -1.80 -1.18
C ILE A 172 -11.13 -0.83 -1.32
N ILE A 173 -10.56 -0.71 -2.51
CA ILE A 173 -9.36 0.12 -2.76
C ILE A 173 -9.64 1.61 -2.47
N PHE A 174 -10.79 2.11 -2.91
CA PHE A 174 -11.12 3.54 -2.85
C PHE A 174 -12.11 3.91 -1.75
N GLY A 175 -12.40 3.00 -0.81
CA GLY A 175 -13.26 3.27 0.33
C GLY A 175 -14.71 3.55 -0.05
N GLY A 176 -15.22 2.91 -1.11
CA GLY A 176 -16.62 2.96 -1.48
C GLY A 176 -17.46 2.48 -0.30
N ASN A 177 -18.33 3.36 0.22
CA ASN A 177 -19.23 3.07 1.35
C ASN A 177 -19.94 1.72 1.19
N VAL A 178 -19.48 0.70 1.91
CA VAL A 178 -20.15 -0.61 2.04
C VAL A 178 -21.48 -0.49 2.81
N GLN A 179 -21.82 0.69 3.34
CA GLN A 179 -23.07 0.94 4.05
C GLN A 179 -24.35 0.85 3.20
N ASN A 180 -24.26 0.80 1.86
CA ASN A 180 -25.46 0.76 1.01
C ASN A 180 -25.88 -0.64 0.54
N VAL A 181 -25.09 -1.70 0.77
CA VAL A 181 -25.49 -3.06 0.33
C VAL A 181 -26.28 -3.81 1.40
N GLN A 182 -26.18 -3.42 2.67
CA GLN A 182 -27.02 -3.94 3.76
C GLN A 182 -28.34 -3.17 3.95
N GLY A 183 -28.47 -1.96 3.40
CA GLY A 183 -29.70 -1.15 3.48
C GLY A 183 -30.84 -1.65 2.60
N ASP A 184 -30.54 -2.29 1.45
CA ASP A 184 -31.57 -2.71 0.49
C ASP A 184 -32.16 -4.10 0.76
N LYS A 185 -31.50 -4.93 1.56
CA LYS A 185 -32.04 -6.26 1.92
C LYS A 185 -33.00 -6.24 3.11
N ASN A 186 -33.13 -5.11 3.80
CA ASN A 186 -34.02 -4.94 4.96
C ASN A 186 -35.14 -3.90 4.74
N GLN A 187 -35.50 -3.57 3.50
CA GLN A 187 -36.81 -2.96 3.22
C GLN A 187 -37.91 -4.04 3.33
N VAL A 188 -38.24 -4.40 4.57
CA VAL A 188 -39.51 -5.04 4.86
C VAL A 188 -40.59 -4.01 4.55
N ASN A 189 -41.42 -4.29 3.54
CA ASN A 189 -42.64 -3.55 3.22
C ASN A 189 -43.52 -3.41 4.47
N MET A 190 -43.35 -2.33 5.23
CA MET A 190 -44.34 -1.90 6.21
C MET A 190 -45.33 -0.98 5.50
N PHE A 191 -46.31 -1.59 4.84
CA PHE A 191 -47.55 -0.87 4.55
C PHE A 191 -48.26 -0.58 5.88
N PRO A 192 -48.73 0.66 6.12
CA PRO A 192 -49.55 0.93 7.29
C PRO A 192 -50.89 0.19 7.16
N PRO A 193 -51.45 -0.35 8.26
CA PRO A 193 -52.76 -0.97 8.21
C PRO A 193 -53.81 0.11 7.88
N THR A 194 -54.47 -0.05 6.74
CA THR A 194 -55.70 0.68 6.42
C THR A 194 -56.77 0.28 7.43
N GLN A 195 -57.18 1.23 8.27
CA GLN A 195 -58.40 1.11 9.06
C GLN A 195 -59.60 1.46 8.18
N SER A 196 -60.55 0.53 8.08
CA SER A 196 -61.91 0.73 7.56
C SER A 196 -62.83 -0.21 8.29
#